data_AF-A0A7X2SXT2-F1
#
_entry.id   AF-A0A7X2SXT2-F1
#
_cell.length_a   1.000
_cell.length_b   1.000
_cell.length_c   1.000
_cell.angle_alpha   90.00
_cell.angle_beta   90.00
_cell.angle_gamma   90.00
#
_symmetry.space_group_name_H-M   'P 1'
#
loop_
_entity.id
_entity.type
_entity.pdbx_description
1 polymer ?
#
loop_
_entity_poly.entity_id
_entity_poly.type
_entity_poly.pdbx_seq_one_letter_code
_entity_poly.pdbx_strand_id
1 'polypeptide(L)'
;MLSTIIYRSHITEHVPLEILNGLARKANKINKSSSVTGILLFNGTHFFQLLEGPEAAVNAVYSRICQDPRHHNLVELLRDYAPARRFGHVGMELFDLRLHDKETVLEAVLAKCTTKYQLTYADRALQFLRTFVEAREKENYFEIPAASGWTFICDESEQREGNASLVAA
;
A
#
# COMPACT_ATOMS: atom_id res chain seq x y z
N MET A 1 15.32 -15.99 -5.81
CA MET A 1 15.52 -15.23 -4.55
C MET A 1 14.16 -14.90 -3.95
N LEU A 2 14.05 -14.82 -2.63
CA LEU A 2 12.82 -14.42 -1.95
C LEU A 2 12.78 -12.88 -1.89
N SER A 3 11.71 -12.30 -2.42
CA SER A 3 11.49 -10.85 -2.44
C SER A 3 10.27 -10.49 -1.60
N THR A 4 10.35 -9.33 -0.97
CA THR A 4 9.28 -8.71 -0.21
C THR A 4 8.92 -7.37 -0.85
N ILE A 5 7.63 -7.16 -1.12
CA ILE A 5 7.09 -5.86 -1.51
C ILE A 5 6.07 -5.43 -0.46
N ILE A 6 6.17 -4.18 -0.03
CA ILE A 6 5.19 -3.52 0.81
C ILE A 6 4.68 -2.31 0.05
N TYR A 7 3.36 -2.19 -0.03
CA TYR A 7 2.74 -1.02 -0.62
C TYR A 7 1.53 -0.56 0.20
N ARG A 8 1.16 0.69 -0.03
CA ARG A 8 -0.10 1.27 0.43
C ARG A 8 -0.91 1.78 -0.75
N SER A 9 -2.23 1.76 -0.63
CA SER A 9 -3.15 2.32 -1.63
C SER A 9 -4.44 2.79 -0.98
N HIS A 10 -5.24 3.57 -1.71
CA HIS A 10 -6.52 4.09 -1.26
C HIS A 10 -7.68 3.30 -1.85
N ILE A 11 -8.70 2.97 -1.06
CA ILE A 11 -9.93 2.38 -1.58
C ILE A 11 -10.70 3.43 -2.37
N THR A 12 -11.30 3.01 -3.48
CA THR A 12 -12.23 3.89 -4.22
C THR A 12 -13.57 3.93 -3.50
N GLU A 13 -14.19 5.11 -3.35
CA GLU A 13 -15.43 5.33 -2.57
C GLU A 13 -16.61 4.41 -2.95
N HIS A 14 -16.63 3.91 -4.18
CA HIS A 14 -17.72 3.11 -4.73
C HIS A 14 -17.55 1.58 -4.51
N VAL A 15 -16.58 1.12 -3.72
CA VAL A 15 -16.33 -0.31 -3.50
C VAL A 15 -17.03 -0.81 -2.23
N PRO A 16 -18.01 -1.73 -2.33
CA PRO A 16 -18.66 -2.32 -1.16
C PRO A 16 -17.69 -3.14 -0.31
N LEU A 17 -17.76 -2.97 1.01
CA LEU A 17 -16.91 -3.67 1.98
C LEU A 17 -17.06 -5.20 1.92
N GLU A 18 -18.22 -5.70 1.51
CA GLU A 18 -18.49 -7.14 1.33
C GLU A 18 -17.55 -7.78 0.28
N ILE A 19 -17.11 -6.98 -0.70
CA ILE A 19 -16.18 -7.45 -1.75
C ILE A 19 -14.78 -7.71 -1.17
N LEU A 20 -14.41 -7.08 -0.05
CA LEU A 20 -13.08 -7.25 0.57
C LEU A 20 -12.82 -8.70 0.98
N ASN A 21 -13.82 -9.34 1.60
CA ASN A 21 -13.72 -10.76 1.95
C ASN A 21 -13.56 -11.65 0.70
N GLY A 22 -14.26 -11.31 -0.38
CA GLY A 22 -14.08 -11.96 -1.69
C GLY A 22 -12.70 -11.74 -2.29
N LEU A 23 -12.13 -10.54 -2.11
CA LEU A 23 -10.79 -10.17 -2.58
C LEU A 23 -9.73 -11.02 -1.86
N ALA A 24 -9.81 -11.14 -0.54
CA ALA A 24 -8.89 -11.98 0.24
C ALA A 24 -8.94 -13.45 -0.19
N ARG A 25 -10.14 -14.00 -0.42
CA ARG A 25 -10.32 -15.38 -0.91
C ARG A 25 -9.73 -15.57 -2.31
N LYS A 26 -9.97 -14.62 -3.22
CA LYS A 26 -9.43 -14.66 -4.59
C LYS A 26 -7.90 -14.53 -4.58
N ALA A 27 -7.37 -13.61 -3.78
CA ALA A 27 -5.94 -13.41 -3.58
C ALA A 27 -5.31 -14.68 -2.99
N ASN A 28 -5.90 -15.30 -1.97
CA ASN A 28 -5.43 -16.59 -1.44
C ASN A 28 -5.33 -17.68 -2.52
N LYS A 29 -6.35 -17.82 -3.38
CA LYS A 29 -6.35 -18.83 -4.44
C LYS A 29 -5.22 -18.61 -5.44
N ILE A 30 -5.01 -17.36 -5.87
CA ILE A 30 -3.96 -16.98 -6.82
C ILE A 30 -2.58 -17.14 -6.15
N ASN A 31 -2.42 -16.57 -4.96
CA ASN A 31 -1.16 -16.57 -4.22
C ASN A 31 -0.71 -17.99 -3.86
N LYS A 32 -1.64 -18.90 -3.53
CA LYS A 32 -1.33 -20.31 -3.31
C LYS A 32 -0.74 -20.98 -4.55
N SER A 33 -1.27 -20.69 -5.74
CA SER A 33 -0.72 -21.21 -6.99
C SER A 33 0.66 -20.63 -7.35
N SER A 34 0.93 -19.39 -6.92
CA SER A 34 2.17 -18.68 -7.21
C SER A 34 3.20 -18.72 -6.07
N SER A 35 2.92 -19.49 -5.00
CA SER A 35 3.76 -19.55 -3.79
C SER A 35 4.07 -18.17 -3.18
N VAL A 36 3.13 -17.24 -3.29
CA VAL A 36 3.16 -15.92 -2.65
C VAL A 36 2.43 -16.01 -1.31
N THR A 37 3.00 -15.38 -0.29
CA THR A 37 2.45 -15.30 1.07
C THR A 37 2.37 -13.83 1.49
N GLY A 38 1.65 -13.54 2.57
CA GLY A 38 1.57 -12.17 3.08
C GLY A 38 0.31 -11.84 3.85
N ILE A 39 0.14 -10.54 4.09
CA ILE A 39 -0.99 -9.98 4.84
C ILE A 39 -1.49 -8.71 4.15
N LEU A 40 -2.80 -8.51 4.21
CA LEU A 40 -3.50 -7.32 3.74
C LEU A 40 -4.23 -6.68 4.92
N LEU A 41 -3.83 -5.47 5.30
CA LEU A 41 -4.50 -4.67 6.32
C LEU A 41 -5.41 -3.63 5.65
N PHE A 42 -6.58 -3.44 6.23
CA PHE A 42 -7.52 -2.40 5.80
C PHE A 42 -7.94 -1.55 6.99
N ASN A 43 -7.79 -0.23 6.88
CA ASN A 43 -8.14 0.69 7.98
C ASN A 43 -9.50 1.38 7.81
N GLY A 44 -10.17 1.19 6.66
CA GLY A 44 -11.40 1.88 6.26
C GLY A 44 -11.26 2.72 5.00
N THR A 45 -10.09 3.30 4.79
CA THR A 45 -9.79 4.18 3.64
C THR A 45 -8.55 3.73 2.87
N HIS A 46 -7.59 3.13 3.56
CA HIS A 46 -6.32 2.69 3.00
C HIS A 46 -6.17 1.17 3.10
N PHE A 47 -5.58 0.60 2.07
CA PHE A 47 -4.99 -0.73 2.08
C PHE A 47 -3.49 -0.65 2.35
N PHE A 48 -3.00 -1.56 3.18
CA PHE A 48 -1.59 -1.84 3.34
C PHE A 48 -1.37 -3.31 3.09
N GLN A 49 -0.54 -3.66 2.13
CA GLN A 49 -0.30 -5.05 1.79
C GLN A 49 1.18 -5.35 1.75
N LEU A 50 1.52 -6.49 2.35
CA LEU A 50 2.85 -7.05 2.33
C LEU A 50 2.79 -8.37 1.55
N LEU A 51 3.64 -8.49 0.54
CA LEU A 51 3.78 -9.65 -0.33
C LEU A 51 5.16 -10.25 -0.18
N GLU A 52 5.25 -11.57 -0.01
CA GLU A 52 6.51 -12.31 0.11
C GLU A 52 6.48 -13.54 -0.79
N GLY A 53 7.56 -13.78 -1.53
CA GLY A 53 7.62 -14.94 -2.41
C GLY A 53 8.75 -14.86 -3.42
N PRO A 54 8.78 -15.78 -4.39
CA PRO A 54 9.71 -15.69 -5.51
C PRO A 54 9.54 -14.35 -6.24
N GLU A 55 10.64 -13.64 -6.51
CA GLU A 55 10.61 -12.31 -7.13
C GLU A 55 9.70 -12.22 -8.36
N ALA A 56 9.81 -13.15 -9.31
CA ALA A 56 8.97 -13.17 -10.50
C ALA A 56 7.47 -13.30 -10.18
N ALA A 57 7.12 -14.13 -9.18
CA ALA A 57 5.74 -14.34 -8.75
C ALA A 57 5.19 -13.10 -8.03
N VAL A 58 5.98 -12.52 -7.14
CA VAL A 58 5.63 -11.30 -6.40
C VAL A 58 5.43 -10.14 -7.38
N ASN A 59 6.31 -9.97 -8.37
CA ASN A 59 6.18 -8.95 -9.40
C ASN A 59 4.92 -9.15 -10.25
N ALA A 60 4.61 -10.37 -10.68
CA ALA A 60 3.41 -10.65 -11.45
C ALA A 60 2.12 -10.33 -10.66
N VAL A 61 2.08 -10.68 -9.38
CA VAL A 61 0.95 -10.35 -8.49
C VAL A 61 0.87 -8.83 -8.30
N TYR A 62 2.00 -8.17 -8.04
CA TYR A 62 2.06 -6.73 -7.85
C TYR A 62 1.61 -5.95 -9.10
N SER A 63 2.05 -6.32 -10.30
CA SER A 63 1.61 -5.68 -11.54
C SER A 63 0.09 -5.80 -11.74
N ARG A 64 -0.50 -6.94 -11.38
CA ARG A 64 -1.95 -7.13 -11.44
C ARG A 64 -2.69 -6.25 -10.44
N ILE A 65 -2.12 -6.08 -9.26
CA ILE A 65 -2.63 -5.18 -8.22
C ILE A 65 -2.58 -3.73 -8.71
N CYS A 66 -1.48 -3.30 -9.35
CA CYS A 66 -1.38 -1.92 -9.87
C CYS A 66 -2.45 -1.56 -10.91
N GLN A 67 -2.99 -2.55 -11.63
CA GLN A 67 -4.05 -2.35 -12.63
C GLN A 67 -5.47 -2.49 -12.05
N ASP A 68 -5.60 -2.71 -10.75
CA ASP A 68 -6.90 -2.95 -10.12
C ASP A 68 -7.68 -1.64 -9.93
N PRO A 69 -8.88 -1.48 -10.51
CA PRO A 69 -9.65 -0.24 -10.43
C PRO A 69 -10.31 -0.02 -9.06
N ARG A 70 -10.20 -0.97 -8.13
CA ARG A 70 -10.81 -0.88 -6.80
C ARG A 70 -10.02 0.00 -5.84
N HIS A 71 -8.77 0.32 -6.18
CA HIS A 71 -7.94 1.25 -5.43
C HIS A 71 -7.28 2.27 -6.35
N HIS A 72 -6.79 3.34 -5.77
CA HIS A 72 -5.98 4.34 -6.45
C HIS A 72 -4.82 4.78 -5.55
N ASN A 73 -3.95 5.63 -6.09
CA ASN A 73 -2.82 6.21 -5.36
C ASN A 73 -1.93 5.14 -4.69
N LEU A 74 -1.50 4.15 -5.50
CA LEU A 74 -0.64 3.08 -5.03
C LEU A 74 0.79 3.60 -4.86
N VAL A 75 1.33 3.46 -3.65
CA VAL A 75 2.69 3.86 -3.29
C VAL A 75 3.44 2.65 -2.78
N GLU A 76 4.53 2.29 -3.48
CA GLU A 76 5.48 1.30 -3.01
C GLU A 76 6.28 1.88 -1.84
N LEU A 77 6.26 1.20 -0.70
CA LEU A 77 6.94 1.64 0.53
C LEU A 77 8.29 0.95 0.69
N LEU A 78 8.36 -0.32 0.31
CA LEU A 78 9.56 -1.13 0.42
C LEU A 78 9.54 -2.22 -0.64
N ARG A 79 10.67 -2.41 -1.29
CA ARG A 79 10.98 -3.56 -2.14
C ARG A 79 12.37 -4.02 -1.79
N ASP A 80 12.48 -5.23 -1.28
CA ASP A 80 13.77 -5.76 -0.82
C ASP A 80 13.81 -7.28 -0.95
N TYR A 81 15.01 -7.84 -0.83
CA TYR A 81 15.21 -9.28 -0.71
C TYR A 81 15.18 -9.68 0.77
N ALA A 82 14.49 -10.77 1.07
CA ALA A 82 14.38 -11.29 2.42
C ALA A 82 15.03 -12.66 2.54
N PRO A 83 15.76 -12.96 3.63
CA PRO A 83 16.35 -14.29 3.84
C PRO A 83 15.29 -15.36 4.14
N ALA A 84 14.13 -14.97 4.69
CA ALA A 84 13.04 -15.87 5.05
C ALA A 84 11.67 -15.17 4.96
N ARG A 85 10.60 -15.96 4.86
CA ARG A 85 9.20 -15.47 4.87
C ARG A 85 8.79 -15.10 6.29
N ARG A 86 8.22 -13.92 6.48
CA ARG A 86 7.67 -13.46 7.77
C ARG A 86 6.26 -14.00 8.00
N PHE A 87 5.52 -14.20 6.92
CA PHE A 87 4.13 -14.64 6.92
C PHE A 87 3.99 -16.03 6.27
N GLY A 88 4.88 -16.96 6.59
CA GLY A 88 5.00 -18.24 5.88
C GLY A 88 3.78 -19.18 5.99
N HIS A 89 2.95 -19.03 7.04
CA HIS A 89 1.77 -19.89 7.25
C HIS A 89 0.48 -19.35 6.61
N VAL A 90 0.45 -18.06 6.25
CA VAL A 90 -0.72 -17.37 5.72
C VAL A 90 -0.47 -16.99 4.27
N GLY A 91 -1.33 -17.49 3.36
CA GLY A 91 -1.27 -17.15 1.94
C GLY A 91 -1.53 -15.66 1.73
N MET A 92 -2.72 -15.20 2.09
CA MET A 92 -3.13 -13.81 2.06
C MET A 92 -4.29 -13.60 3.03
N GLU A 93 -3.99 -13.21 4.25
CA GLU A 93 -5.03 -12.92 5.25
C GLU A 93 -5.44 -11.45 5.15
N LEU A 94 -6.75 -11.18 5.09
CA LEU A 94 -7.29 -9.83 5.23
C LEU A 94 -7.54 -9.57 6.70
N PHE A 95 -7.02 -8.45 7.17
CA PHE A 95 -7.19 -7.96 8.53
C PHE A 95 -7.86 -6.59 8.48
N ASP A 96 -9.12 -6.54 8.88
CA ASP A 96 -9.86 -5.27 8.96
C ASP A 96 -9.61 -4.63 10.32
N LEU A 97 -8.74 -3.60 10.34
CA LEU A 97 -8.35 -2.91 11.56
C LEU A 97 -9.56 -2.24 12.25
N ARG A 98 -10.68 -2.00 11.55
CA ARG A 98 -11.89 -1.40 12.16
C ARG A 98 -12.63 -2.37 13.09
N LEU A 99 -12.38 -3.68 12.95
CA LEU A 99 -13.01 -4.72 13.76
C LEU A 99 -12.21 -5.06 15.02
N HIS A 100 -11.06 -4.42 15.23
CA HIS A 100 -10.14 -4.70 16.33
C HIS A 100 -9.85 -3.43 17.14
N ASP A 101 -9.68 -3.59 18.45
CA ASP A 101 -9.30 -2.50 19.36
C ASP A 101 -7.87 -2.02 19.09
N LYS A 102 -7.64 -0.72 19.26
CA LYS A 102 -6.35 -0.06 18.96
C LYS A 102 -5.17 -0.66 19.74
N GLU A 103 -5.44 -1.15 20.96
CA GLU A 103 -4.40 -1.68 21.86
C GLU A 103 -4.02 -3.12 21.51
N THR A 104 -4.97 -3.91 20.99
CA THR A 104 -4.79 -5.35 20.74
C THR A 104 -4.53 -5.67 19.27
N VAL A 105 -4.86 -4.76 18.36
CA VAL A 105 -4.72 -4.99 16.91
C VAL A 105 -3.29 -5.27 16.47
N LEU A 106 -2.32 -4.56 17.05
CA LEU A 106 -0.91 -4.79 16.72
C LEU A 106 -0.48 -6.19 17.16
N GLU A 107 -0.85 -6.60 18.37
CA GLU A 107 -0.56 -7.94 18.89
C GLU A 107 -1.25 -9.02 18.06
N ALA A 108 -2.50 -8.81 17.67
CA ALA A 108 -3.25 -9.75 16.84
C ALA A 108 -2.61 -9.94 15.46
N VAL A 109 -2.10 -8.88 14.84
CA VAL A 109 -1.37 -8.96 13.58
C VAL A 109 0.00 -9.63 13.78
N LEU A 110 0.73 -9.27 14.84
CA LEU A 110 2.02 -9.87 15.16
C LEU A 110 1.91 -11.35 15.53
N ALA A 111 0.80 -11.80 16.10
CA ALA A 111 0.53 -13.21 16.38
C ALA A 111 0.42 -14.05 15.10
N LYS A 112 0.15 -13.43 13.95
CA LYS A 112 0.11 -14.10 12.64
C LYS A 112 1.48 -14.18 11.96
N CYS A 113 2.45 -13.40 12.42
CA CYS A 113 3.83 -13.51 11.96
C CYS A 113 4.41 -14.86 12.39
N THR A 114 4.99 -15.60 11.45
CA THR A 114 5.65 -16.89 11.72
C THR A 114 7.08 -16.74 12.21
N THR A 115 7.63 -15.52 12.19
CA THR A 115 9.01 -15.27 12.59
C THR A 115 9.16 -15.48 14.10
N LYS A 116 10.02 -16.42 14.50
CA LYS A 116 10.41 -16.70 15.89
C LYS A 116 10.91 -15.48 16.67
N TYR A 117 11.29 -14.43 15.95
CA TYR A 117 11.78 -13.16 16.48
C TYR A 117 10.66 -12.11 16.35
N GLN A 118 9.69 -12.17 17.26
CA GLN A 118 8.58 -11.20 17.36
C GLN A 118 9.03 -9.73 17.51
N LEU A 119 10.32 -9.47 17.73
CA LEU A 119 10.84 -8.22 18.27
C LEU A 119 12.25 -7.84 17.77
N THR A 120 12.65 -8.19 16.53
CA THR A 120 13.78 -7.43 15.98
C THR A 120 13.25 -6.08 15.54
N TYR A 121 13.43 -5.07 16.41
CA TYR A 121 13.21 -3.66 16.13
C TYR A 121 13.89 -3.21 14.82
N ALA A 122 14.84 -3.99 14.29
CA ALA A 122 15.55 -3.77 13.04
C ALA A 122 14.81 -4.22 11.76
N ASP A 123 13.71 -4.99 11.86
CA ASP A 123 13.00 -5.41 10.64
C ASP A 123 12.16 -4.27 10.08
N ARG A 124 12.64 -3.68 8.99
CA ARG A 124 12.00 -2.55 8.29
C ARG A 124 10.56 -2.87 7.91
N ALA A 125 10.26 -4.12 7.52
CA ALA A 125 8.91 -4.50 7.13
C ALA A 125 7.92 -4.43 8.31
N LEU A 126 8.35 -4.87 9.50
CA LEU A 126 7.54 -4.80 10.71
C LEU A 126 7.42 -3.37 11.23
N GLN A 127 8.44 -2.52 11.06
CA GLN A 127 8.35 -1.10 11.38
C GLN A 127 7.28 -0.40 10.52
N PHE A 128 7.23 -0.68 9.21
CA PHE A 128 6.18 -0.15 8.33
C PHE A 128 4.80 -0.63 8.75
N LEU A 129 4.65 -1.92 9.08
CA LEU A 129 3.39 -2.49 9.54
C LEU A 129 2.92 -1.82 10.83
N ARG A 130 3.80 -1.71 11.83
CA ARG A 130 3.52 -1.03 13.10
C ARG A 130 3.11 0.43 12.87
N THR A 131 3.89 1.14 12.06
CA THR A 131 3.61 2.53 11.72
C THR A 131 2.24 2.67 11.05
N PHE A 132 1.84 1.76 10.16
CA PHE A 132 0.53 1.80 9.53
C PHE A 132 -0.62 1.55 10.52
N VAL A 133 -0.44 0.61 11.45
CA VAL A 133 -1.43 0.28 12.49
C VAL A 133 -1.58 1.44 13.49
N GLU A 134 -0.47 2.06 13.90
CA GLU A 134 -0.45 3.20 14.84
C GLU A 134 -0.90 4.51 14.17
N ALA A 135 -0.57 4.75 12.90
CA ALA A 135 -0.79 6.02 12.21
C ALA A 135 -2.23 6.26 11.70
N ARG A 136 -3.24 5.59 12.26
CA ARG A 136 -4.65 5.77 11.85
C ARG A 136 -5.20 7.19 12.09
N GLU A 137 -4.50 8.04 12.85
CA GLU A 137 -4.97 9.36 13.29
C GLU A 137 -4.00 10.53 13.01
N LYS A 138 -3.19 10.50 11.93
CA LYS A 138 -2.46 11.73 11.58
C LYS A 138 -3.36 12.68 10.80
N GLU A 139 -3.82 13.71 11.51
CA GLU A 139 -4.42 14.98 11.04
C GLU A 139 -3.62 15.70 9.93
N ASN A 140 -2.44 15.19 9.54
CA ASN A 140 -1.52 15.76 8.55
C ASN A 140 -1.38 14.90 7.28
N TYR A 141 -2.33 14.00 6.98
CA TYR A 141 -2.32 13.29 5.71
C TYR A 141 -2.77 14.22 4.58
N PHE A 142 -1.81 14.79 3.84
CA PHE A 142 -2.10 15.50 2.59
C PHE A 142 -2.39 14.46 1.50
N GLU A 143 -3.66 14.29 1.17
CA GLU A 143 -4.06 13.59 -0.04
C GLU A 143 -3.56 14.40 -1.24
N ILE A 144 -2.73 13.78 -2.08
CA ILE A 144 -2.42 14.35 -3.38
C ILE A 144 -3.65 14.07 -4.25
N PRO A 145 -4.38 15.11 -4.70
CA PRO A 145 -5.54 14.93 -5.56
C PRO A 145 -5.12 14.16 -6.82
N ALA A 146 -6.04 13.34 -7.36
CA ALA A 146 -5.81 12.67 -8.63
C ALA A 146 -5.39 13.67 -9.71
N ALA A 147 -4.56 13.26 -10.67
CA ALA A 147 -4.06 14.12 -11.75
C ALA A 147 -5.19 14.88 -12.49
N SER A 148 -6.40 14.31 -12.54
CA SER A 148 -7.60 14.94 -13.11
C SER A 148 -8.08 16.19 -12.35
N GLY A 149 -7.68 16.36 -11.09
CA GLY A 149 -7.98 17.55 -10.27
C GLY A 149 -6.93 18.64 -10.39
N TRP A 150 -5.85 18.42 -11.15
CA TRP A 150 -4.81 19.41 -11.40
C TRP A 150 -4.99 20.03 -12.78
N THR A 151 -5.08 21.35 -12.81
CA THR A 151 -5.07 22.14 -14.05
C THR A 151 -3.79 22.94 -14.13
N PHE A 152 -3.11 22.87 -15.26
CA PHE A 152 -1.97 23.74 -15.53
C PHE A 152 -2.46 25.18 -15.64
N ILE A 153 -1.91 26.08 -14.83
CA ILE A 153 -2.09 27.52 -14.95
C ILE A 153 -0.87 28.02 -15.71
N CYS A 154 -1.07 28.66 -16.86
CA CYS A 154 0.01 29.38 -17.53
C CYS A 154 0.33 30.64 -16.71
N ASP A 155 1.59 30.83 -16.36
CA ASP A 155 2.04 32.03 -15.67
C ASP A 155 2.06 33.19 -16.68
N GLU A 156 1.14 34.15 -16.58
CA GLU A 156 1.06 35.31 -17.47
C GLU A 156 2.23 36.31 -17.25
N SER A 157 3.13 36.04 -16.30
CA SER A 157 4.28 36.91 -16.02
C SER A 157 5.36 36.90 -17.11
N GLU A 158 5.38 35.93 -18.03
CA GLU A 158 6.30 35.94 -19.18
C GLU A 158 5.81 36.76 -20.39
N GLN A 159 4.55 37.23 -20.42
CA GLN A 159 4.06 38.04 -21.55
C GLN A 159 4.27 39.56 -21.40
N ARG A 160 4.69 40.07 -20.22
CA ARG A 160 4.87 41.52 -20.01
C ARG A 160 6.25 42.07 -20.35
N GLU A 161 7.31 41.24 -20.45
CA GLU A 161 8.65 41.74 -20.82
C GLU A 161 8.90 41.81 -22.33
N GLY A 162 8.05 41.19 -23.16
CA GLY A 162 8.25 41.16 -24.62
C GLY A 162 7.66 42.35 -25.41
N ASN A 163 6.84 43.21 -24.80
CA ASN A 163 6.05 44.21 -25.54
C ASN A 163 6.44 45.68 -25.25
N ALA A 164 7.50 45.93 -24.48
CA ALA A 164 7.97 47.28 -24.15
C ALA A 164 9.09 47.82 -25.08
N SER A 165 9.55 47.04 -26.07
CA SER A 165 10.67 47.44 -26.94
C SER A 165 10.27 47.87 -28.37
N LEU A 166 8.98 48.07 -28.66
CA LEU A 166 8.50 48.35 -30.02
C LEU A 166 7.61 49.60 -30.18
N VAL A 167 7.71 50.57 -29.26
CA VAL A 167 7.13 51.91 -29.44
C VAL A 167 8.20 52.98 -29.24
N ALA A 168 9.16 53.01 -30.16
CA ALA A 168 10.05 54.15 -30.36
C ALA A 168 10.23 54.34 -31.88
N ALA A 169 9.32 55.12 -32.47
CA ALA A 169 9.50 55.83 -33.73
C ALA A 169 8.52 57.02 -33.76
#